data_AF-A0AAJ2PN29-F1
#
_entry.id   AF-A0AAJ2PN29-F1
#
_cell.length_a   1.000
_cell.length_b   1.000
_cell.length_c   1.000
_cell.angle_alpha   90.00
_cell.angle_beta   90.00
_cell.angle_gamma   90.00
#
_symmetry.space_group_name_H-M   'P 1'
#
loop_
_entity.id
_entity.type
_entity.pdbx_description
1 polymer ?
#
loop_
_entity_poly.entity_id
_entity_poly.type
_entity_poly.pdbx_seq_one_letter_code
_entity_poly.pdbx_strand_id
1 'polypeptide(L)'
;MSGPPPRAQAQWGDDAEVVTQSLEQPELFARLYDRYAPDIHRYVARRLGDGMADDITADTFLTAFRIRGRYAQEIWTRYDGGATAHGWRSTKDGDIKLRITETKPGSPAEGDDRSPQELYRFLTTLPSEGGRALEAIREEDAIPAEEGSTRAEQDAVEISALLDADLKPSKGLAGLYRALATLPDLSLVDHLVKDATGRRVVALSEGTAADRYWLIDPETYDVLGTQHIRGGKVIGGNSLISRAVVDKAGERD
;
A
#
# COMPACT_ATOMS: atom_id res chain seq x y z
N MET A 1 -3.05 4.80 23.57
CA MET A 1 -3.88 5.63 22.68
C MET A 1 -3.27 7.02 22.65
N SER A 2 -3.06 7.54 21.46
CA SER A 2 -3.20 8.93 21.06
C SER A 2 -2.88 8.87 19.58
N GLY A 3 -3.84 9.23 18.73
CA GLY A 3 -3.51 9.54 17.35
C GLY A 3 -2.39 10.59 17.32
N PRO A 4 -1.78 10.83 16.15
CA PRO A 4 -0.90 11.97 16.00
C PRO A 4 -1.65 13.20 16.54
N PRO A 5 -1.01 14.04 17.37
CA PRO A 5 -1.68 15.20 17.93
C PRO A 5 -2.36 15.99 16.80
N PRO A 6 -3.51 16.67 17.02
CA PRO A 6 -4.28 17.32 15.96
C PRO A 6 -3.44 18.21 15.02
N ARG A 7 -2.36 18.77 15.55
CA ARG A 7 -1.37 19.57 14.81
C ARG A 7 -0.56 18.76 13.78
N ALA A 8 -0.19 17.51 14.09
CA ALA A 8 0.51 16.62 13.17
C ALA A 8 -0.42 16.12 12.06
N GLN A 9 -1.71 15.87 12.35
CA GLN A 9 -2.70 15.53 11.33
C GLN A 9 -2.95 16.70 10.37
N ALA A 10 -3.07 17.93 10.89
CA ALA A 10 -3.21 19.13 10.07
C ALA A 10 -1.96 19.37 9.19
N GLN A 11 -0.76 19.12 9.73
CA GLN A 11 0.50 19.23 8.99
C GLN A 11 0.59 18.18 7.86
N TRP A 12 0.14 16.94 8.08
CA TRP A 12 0.08 15.93 7.03
C TRP A 12 -0.91 16.26 5.92
N GLY A 13 -2.04 16.91 6.26
CA GLY A 13 -2.95 17.46 5.26
C GLY A 13 -2.30 18.56 4.42
N ASP A 14 -1.53 19.46 5.06
CA ASP A 14 -0.83 20.56 4.38
C ASP A 14 0.27 20.03 3.45
N ASP A 15 1.05 19.06 3.91
CA ASP A 15 2.08 18.43 3.08
C ASP A 15 1.47 17.70 1.89
N ALA A 16 0.36 16.99 2.08
CA ALA A 16 -0.35 16.31 0.99
C ALA A 16 -0.88 17.32 -0.04
N GLU A 17 -1.40 18.48 0.41
CA GLU A 17 -1.83 19.55 -0.49
C GLU A 17 -0.65 20.12 -1.30
N VAL A 18 0.50 20.34 -0.66
CA VAL A 18 1.73 20.79 -1.33
C VAL A 18 2.22 19.75 -2.36
N VAL A 19 2.25 18.46 -1.99
CA VAL A 19 2.61 17.37 -2.91
C VAL A 19 1.72 17.43 -4.15
N THR A 20 0.41 17.54 -3.98
CA THR A 20 -0.53 17.56 -5.10
C THR A 20 -0.39 18.80 -5.97
N GLN A 21 -0.41 20.00 -5.38
CA GLN A 21 -0.28 21.24 -6.15
C GLN A 21 1.06 21.29 -6.90
N SER A 22 2.12 20.69 -6.33
CA SER A 22 3.41 20.62 -6.99
C SER A 22 3.44 19.76 -8.25
N LEU A 23 2.42 18.95 -8.53
CA LEU A 23 2.32 18.21 -9.80
C LEU A 23 2.09 19.14 -10.98
N GLU A 24 1.36 20.24 -10.77
CA GLU A 24 1.12 21.28 -11.77
C GLU A 24 2.05 22.49 -11.61
N GLN A 25 2.44 22.80 -10.37
CA GLN A 25 3.31 23.92 -10.00
C GLN A 25 4.55 23.43 -9.23
N PRO A 26 5.53 22.83 -9.92
CA PRO A 26 6.72 22.19 -9.33
C PRO A 26 7.38 22.93 -8.16
N GLU A 27 7.46 24.27 -8.26
CA GLU A 27 8.04 25.17 -7.27
C GLU A 27 7.41 25.07 -5.88
N LEU A 28 6.16 24.65 -5.77
CA LEU A 28 5.48 24.49 -4.48
C LEU A 28 6.11 23.39 -3.62
N PHE A 29 6.75 22.39 -4.24
CA PHE A 29 7.43 21.32 -3.51
C PHE A 29 8.57 21.83 -2.62
N ALA A 30 9.16 23.00 -2.93
CA ALA A 30 10.19 23.62 -2.11
C ALA A 30 9.74 23.87 -0.66
N ARG A 31 8.43 24.02 -0.41
CA ARG A 31 7.89 24.15 0.95
C ARG A 31 8.16 22.92 1.82
N LEU A 32 8.17 21.73 1.23
CA LEU A 32 8.52 20.49 1.93
C LEU A 32 10.02 20.43 2.20
N TYR A 33 10.83 20.90 1.25
CA TYR A 33 12.27 21.02 1.44
C TYR A 33 12.60 21.94 2.61
N ASP A 34 12.09 23.17 2.61
CA ASP A 34 12.32 24.17 3.65
C ASP A 34 11.90 23.66 5.03
N ARG A 35 10.81 22.88 5.08
CA ARG A 35 10.24 22.34 6.32
C ARG A 35 11.04 21.16 6.87
N TYR A 36 11.46 20.22 6.02
CA TYR A 36 11.97 18.92 6.47
C TYR A 36 13.48 18.73 6.27
N ALA A 37 14.13 19.52 5.41
CA ALA A 37 15.57 19.41 5.16
C ALA A 37 16.42 19.57 6.44
N PRO A 38 16.14 20.51 7.36
CA PRO A 38 16.94 20.64 8.58
C PRO A 38 16.90 19.39 9.48
N ASP A 39 15.75 18.72 9.58
CA ASP A 39 15.59 17.54 10.42
C ASP A 39 16.17 16.28 9.76
N ILE A 40 15.99 16.12 8.45
CA ILE A 40 16.60 15.04 7.67
C ILE A 40 18.13 15.19 7.67
N HIS A 41 18.65 16.38 7.41
CA HIS A 41 20.08 16.67 7.47
C HIS A 41 20.65 16.34 8.85
N ARG A 42 20.01 16.81 9.94
CA ARG A 42 20.43 16.50 11.32
C ARG A 42 20.43 14.99 11.58
N TYR A 43 19.43 14.26 11.07
CA TYR A 43 19.37 12.81 11.20
C TYR A 43 20.52 12.11 10.47
N VAL A 44 20.80 12.52 9.23
CA VAL A 44 21.89 11.95 8.42
C VAL A 44 23.25 12.28 9.02
N ALA A 45 23.50 13.55 9.37
CA ALA A 45 24.76 13.98 9.98
C ALA A 45 25.09 13.21 11.26
N ARG A 46 24.08 12.92 12.09
CA ARG A 46 24.23 12.10 13.31
C ARG A 46 24.62 10.65 13.04
N ARG A 47 24.39 10.14 11.83
CA ARG A 47 24.49 8.71 11.52
C ARG A 47 25.63 8.39 10.55
N LEU A 48 25.92 9.30 9.62
CA LEU A 48 26.87 9.12 8.53
C LEU A 48 27.93 10.24 8.48
N GLY A 49 27.85 11.22 9.38
CA GLY A 49 28.76 12.36 9.43
C GLY A 49 28.28 13.52 8.56
N ASP A 50 28.80 14.72 8.87
CA ASP A 50 28.36 15.98 8.28
C ASP A 50 28.64 16.05 6.77
N GLY A 51 29.76 15.48 6.32
CA GLY A 51 30.18 15.54 4.92
C GLY A 51 29.28 14.82 3.91
N MET A 52 28.40 13.90 4.36
CA MET A 52 27.42 13.23 3.49
C MET A 52 25.99 13.76 3.66
N ALA A 53 25.76 14.64 4.63
CA ALA A 53 24.42 15.03 5.04
C ALA A 53 23.72 15.91 4.01
N ASP A 54 24.44 16.82 3.35
CA ASP A 54 23.91 17.67 2.28
C ASP A 54 23.46 16.83 1.07
N ASP A 55 24.34 15.96 0.55
CA ASP A 55 24.07 15.16 -0.64
C ASP A 55 22.90 14.19 -0.44
N ILE A 56 22.86 13.49 0.70
CA ILE A 56 21.76 12.55 1.01
C ILE A 56 20.45 13.31 1.21
N THR A 57 20.48 14.48 1.85
CA THR A 57 19.27 15.29 2.02
C THR A 57 18.76 15.73 0.65
N ALA A 58 19.63 16.24 -0.23
CA ALA A 58 19.26 16.64 -1.57
C ALA A 58 18.69 15.48 -2.41
N ASP A 59 19.36 14.31 -2.40
CA ASP A 59 18.91 13.13 -3.14
C ASP A 59 17.56 12.59 -2.63
N THR A 60 17.35 12.65 -1.31
CA THR A 60 16.07 12.29 -0.69
C THR A 60 14.92 13.15 -1.23
N PHE A 61 15.09 14.48 -1.28
CA PHE A 61 14.06 15.37 -1.82
C PHE A 61 13.92 15.27 -3.33
N LEU A 62 15.00 15.01 -4.07
CA LEU A 62 14.94 14.79 -5.51
C LEU A 62 14.13 13.52 -5.82
N THR A 63 14.36 12.45 -5.07
CA THR A 63 13.61 11.21 -5.17
C THR A 63 12.14 11.43 -4.81
N ALA A 64 11.88 12.07 -3.66
CA ALA A 64 10.52 12.39 -3.22
C ALA A 64 9.77 13.25 -4.27
N PHE A 65 10.44 14.24 -4.85
CA PHE A 65 9.88 15.06 -5.94
C PHE A 65 9.51 14.18 -7.15
N ARG A 66 10.40 13.29 -7.60
CA ARG A 66 10.14 12.42 -8.76
C ARG A 66 8.96 11.48 -8.57
N ILE A 67 8.81 10.90 -7.37
CA ILE A 67 7.76 9.89 -7.11
C ILE A 67 6.44 10.48 -6.60
N ARG A 68 6.37 11.79 -6.35
CA ARG A 68 5.24 12.48 -5.69
C ARG A 68 3.88 12.25 -6.36
N GLY A 69 3.86 11.95 -7.66
CA GLY A 69 2.64 11.63 -8.40
C GLY A 69 1.95 10.31 -7.99
N ARG A 70 2.65 9.46 -7.23
CA ARG A 70 2.15 8.20 -6.67
C ARG A 70 1.65 8.33 -5.23
N TYR A 71 1.79 9.50 -4.61
CA TYR A 71 1.39 9.73 -3.22
C TYR A 71 -0.08 10.18 -3.15
N ALA A 72 -0.92 9.44 -2.42
CA ALA A 72 -2.32 9.80 -2.16
C ALA A 72 -2.75 9.37 -0.76
N GLN A 73 -3.62 10.16 -0.10
CA GLN A 73 -4.17 9.82 1.21
C GLN A 73 -5.39 8.91 1.12
N GLU A 74 -6.17 9.08 0.05
CA GLU A 74 -7.28 8.21 -0.29
C GLU A 74 -7.18 7.81 -1.76
N ILE A 75 -7.47 6.55 -2.06
CA ILE A 75 -7.49 6.03 -3.44
C ILE A 75 -8.84 5.35 -3.63
N TRP A 76 -9.57 5.77 -4.65
CA TRP A 76 -10.88 5.23 -4.98
C TRP A 76 -10.86 4.75 -6.42
N THR A 77 -11.22 3.49 -6.63
CA THR A 77 -11.21 2.86 -7.95
C THR A 77 -12.65 2.63 -8.39
N ARG A 78 -12.97 2.95 -9.65
CA ARG A 78 -14.27 2.56 -10.21
C ARG A 78 -14.38 1.05 -10.24
N TYR A 79 -15.58 0.51 -9.99
CA TYR A 79 -15.79 -0.94 -9.97
C TYR A 79 -15.38 -1.65 -11.26
N ASP A 80 -15.51 -0.98 -12.42
CA ASP A 80 -15.09 -1.48 -13.73
C ASP A 80 -13.58 -1.30 -14.02
N GLY A 81 -12.82 -0.69 -13.11
CA GLY A 81 -11.39 -0.39 -13.28
C GLY A 81 -11.09 0.75 -14.27
N GLY A 82 -12.11 1.40 -14.85
CA GLY A 82 -11.91 2.38 -15.92
C GLY A 82 -11.32 3.71 -15.46
N ALA A 83 -11.39 4.03 -14.17
CA ALA A 83 -10.78 5.23 -13.62
C ALA A 83 -10.42 5.08 -12.14
N THR A 84 -9.41 5.84 -11.72
CA THR A 84 -8.98 5.96 -10.33
C THR A 84 -9.01 7.43 -9.91
N ALA A 85 -9.64 7.72 -8.77
CA ALA A 85 -9.52 9.01 -8.10
C ALA A 85 -8.50 8.92 -6.96
N HIS A 86 -7.60 9.88 -6.93
CA HIS A 86 -6.70 10.11 -5.81
C HIS A 86 -7.25 11.29 -5.02
N GLY A 87 -7.49 11.09 -3.72
CA GLY A 87 -8.04 12.08 -2.82
C GLY A 87 -7.04 12.57 -1.79
N TRP A 88 -7.13 13.86 -1.46
CA TRP A 88 -6.39 14.49 -0.36
C TRP A 88 -7.29 15.48 0.36
N ARG A 89 -7.08 15.60 1.68
CA ARG A 89 -7.82 16.56 2.49
C ARG A 89 -7.18 17.94 2.35
N SER A 90 -7.94 18.91 1.84
CA SER A 90 -7.54 20.30 1.76
C SER A 90 -7.46 20.91 3.16
N THR A 91 -6.42 21.71 3.40
CA THR A 91 -6.22 22.36 4.70
C THR A 91 -6.97 23.67 4.85
N LYS A 92 -7.40 24.26 3.73
CA LYS A 92 -8.13 25.55 3.71
C LYS A 92 -9.58 25.41 4.15
N ASP A 93 -10.24 24.36 3.67
CA ASP A 93 -11.69 24.14 3.82
C ASP A 93 -12.01 22.78 4.47
N GLY A 94 -11.04 21.86 4.60
CA GLY A 94 -11.24 20.53 5.16
C GLY A 94 -11.87 19.53 4.18
N ASP A 95 -12.22 19.99 2.97
CA ASP A 95 -12.83 19.20 1.92
C ASP A 95 -11.84 18.24 1.28
N ILE A 96 -12.35 17.14 0.73
CA ILE A 96 -11.52 16.22 -0.06
C ILE A 96 -11.47 16.74 -1.49
N LYS A 97 -10.29 17.06 -1.97
CA LYS A 97 -10.04 17.35 -3.38
C LYS A 97 -9.64 16.07 -4.08
N LEU A 98 -10.09 15.91 -5.31
CA LEU A 98 -9.95 14.69 -6.08
C LEU A 98 -9.27 14.97 -7.41
N ARG A 99 -8.32 14.11 -7.77
CA ARG A 99 -7.78 14.02 -9.13
C ARG A 99 -8.19 12.69 -9.71
N ILE A 100 -9.05 12.73 -10.71
CA ILE A 100 -9.49 11.56 -11.46
C ILE A 100 -8.50 11.31 -12.60
N THR A 101 -8.04 10.08 -12.74
CA THR A 101 -7.20 9.62 -13.85
C THR A 101 -7.92 8.46 -14.54
N GLU A 102 -8.25 8.64 -15.82
CA GLU A 102 -8.73 7.56 -16.68
C GLU A 102 -7.64 6.50 -16.79
N THR A 103 -7.99 5.25 -16.49
CA THR A 103 -7.05 4.13 -16.51
C THR A 103 -7.20 3.45 -17.87
N LYS A 104 -6.14 3.43 -18.67
CA LYS A 104 -6.18 2.70 -19.94
C LYS A 104 -6.13 1.20 -19.64
N PRO A 105 -7.01 0.38 -20.26
CA PRO A 105 -6.87 -1.07 -20.21
C PRO A 105 -5.48 -1.47 -20.71
N GLY A 106 -4.78 -2.31 -19.93
CA GLY A 106 -3.45 -2.80 -20.28
C GLY A 106 -2.30 -1.80 -20.11
N SER A 107 -2.46 -0.72 -19.34
CA SER A 107 -1.28 -0.09 -18.74
C SER A 107 -0.70 -1.08 -17.74
N PRO A 108 0.54 -1.56 -17.92
CA PRO A 108 1.08 -2.61 -17.08
C PRO A 108 1.20 -2.07 -15.67
N ALA A 109 0.28 -2.47 -14.81
CA ALA A 109 0.58 -2.49 -13.40
C ALA A 109 1.60 -3.62 -13.23
N GLU A 110 2.64 -3.36 -12.46
CA GLU A 110 3.48 -4.43 -11.95
C GLU A 110 2.56 -5.32 -11.09
N GLY A 111 2.00 -6.42 -11.64
CA GLY A 111 1.04 -7.28 -10.94
C GLY A 111 -0.12 -7.81 -11.79
N ASP A 112 -1.28 -8.00 -11.13
CA ASP A 112 -2.51 -8.52 -11.72
C ASP A 112 -3.32 -7.40 -12.38
N ASP A 113 -3.53 -7.48 -13.70
CA ASP A 113 -4.18 -6.44 -14.51
C ASP A 113 -5.73 -6.49 -14.46
N ARG A 114 -6.33 -7.39 -13.68
CA ARG A 114 -7.78 -7.53 -13.56
C ARG A 114 -8.42 -6.33 -12.84
N SER A 115 -9.57 -5.89 -13.35
CA SER A 115 -10.39 -4.87 -12.69
C SER A 115 -10.95 -5.36 -11.34
N PRO A 116 -11.38 -4.45 -10.44
CA PRO A 116 -12.03 -4.84 -9.18
C PRO A 116 -13.22 -5.80 -9.38
N GLN A 117 -13.99 -5.62 -10.46
CA GLN A 117 -15.08 -6.51 -10.83
C GLN A 117 -14.60 -7.92 -11.23
N GLU A 118 -13.54 -8.03 -12.04
CA GLU A 118 -12.99 -9.33 -12.46
C GLU A 118 -12.39 -10.08 -11.28
N LEU A 119 -11.62 -9.38 -10.43
CA LEU A 119 -11.10 -9.92 -9.18
C LEU A 119 -12.23 -10.39 -8.26
N TYR A 120 -13.27 -9.58 -8.08
CA TYR A 120 -14.42 -9.97 -7.27
C TYR A 120 -15.10 -11.23 -7.82
N ARG A 121 -15.36 -11.31 -9.13
CA ARG A 121 -15.95 -12.50 -9.76
C ARG A 121 -15.07 -13.73 -9.53
N PHE A 122 -13.76 -13.62 -9.74
CA PHE A 122 -12.84 -14.72 -9.49
C PHE A 122 -12.85 -15.16 -8.01
N LEU A 123 -12.79 -14.22 -7.07
CA LEU A 123 -12.83 -14.55 -5.64
C LEU A 123 -14.17 -15.18 -5.21
N THR A 124 -15.28 -14.90 -5.89
CA THR A 124 -16.56 -15.58 -5.61
C THR A 124 -16.58 -17.04 -6.03
N THR A 125 -15.80 -17.43 -7.05
CA THR A 125 -15.71 -18.82 -7.51
C THR A 125 -14.70 -19.63 -6.71
N LEU A 126 -13.76 -18.96 -6.04
CA LEU A 126 -12.67 -19.60 -5.33
C LEU A 126 -13.18 -20.59 -4.24
N PRO A 127 -12.68 -21.85 -4.23
CA PRO A 127 -12.97 -22.80 -3.17
C PRO A 127 -12.49 -22.28 -1.80
N SER A 128 -13.16 -22.67 -0.73
CA SER A 128 -12.68 -22.36 0.63
C SER A 128 -11.64 -23.35 1.14
N GLU A 129 -11.33 -24.42 0.39
CA GLU A 129 -10.32 -25.41 0.77
C GLU A 129 -8.96 -24.96 0.23
N GLY A 130 -7.94 -24.87 1.09
CA GLY A 130 -6.66 -24.22 0.75
C GLY A 130 -5.98 -24.80 -0.50
N GLY A 131 -5.85 -26.12 -0.59
CA GLY A 131 -5.23 -26.76 -1.76
C GLY A 131 -6.00 -26.54 -3.06
N ARG A 132 -7.33 -26.57 -3.02
CA ARG A 132 -8.17 -26.33 -4.21
C ARG A 132 -8.25 -24.86 -4.59
N ALA A 133 -8.18 -23.95 -3.60
CA ALA A 133 -8.03 -22.53 -3.86
C ALA A 133 -6.70 -22.25 -4.55
N LEU A 134 -5.59 -22.81 -4.04
CA LEU A 134 -4.28 -22.66 -4.67
C LEU A 134 -4.26 -23.23 -6.09
N GLU A 135 -4.87 -24.39 -6.33
CA GLU A 135 -5.01 -24.96 -7.67
C GLU A 135 -5.76 -24.02 -8.63
N ALA A 136 -6.91 -23.47 -8.21
CA ALA A 136 -7.68 -22.53 -9.02
C ALA A 136 -6.92 -21.21 -9.31
N ILE A 137 -6.13 -20.72 -8.35
CA ILE A 137 -5.26 -19.54 -8.54
C ILE A 137 -4.20 -19.82 -9.61
N ARG A 138 -3.55 -20.97 -9.50
CA ARG A 138 -2.53 -21.43 -10.45
C ARG A 138 -3.05 -21.69 -11.86
N GLU A 139 -4.32 -22.07 -12.00
CA GLU A 139 -4.97 -22.26 -13.31
C GLU A 139 -5.29 -20.94 -13.99
N GLU A 140 -5.57 -19.90 -13.20
CA GLU A 140 -5.80 -18.55 -13.72
C GLU A 140 -4.51 -17.93 -14.25
N ASP A 141 -3.35 -18.20 -13.61
CA ASP A 141 -2.01 -17.78 -14.06
C ASP A 141 -1.96 -16.27 -14.42
N ALA A 142 -2.55 -15.46 -13.54
CA ALA A 142 -2.82 -14.04 -13.82
C ALA A 142 -1.56 -13.16 -13.84
N ILE A 143 -0.48 -13.60 -13.18
CA ILE A 143 0.75 -12.83 -13.05
C ILE A 143 1.89 -13.66 -13.65
N PRO A 144 2.62 -13.16 -14.66
CA PRO A 144 3.77 -13.87 -15.22
C PRO A 144 4.84 -14.12 -14.16
N ALA A 145 5.37 -15.35 -14.11
CA ALA A 145 6.44 -15.68 -13.19
C ALA A 145 7.74 -14.92 -13.51
N GLU A 146 8.39 -14.41 -12.46
CA GLU A 146 9.71 -13.80 -12.57
C GLU A 146 10.78 -14.86 -12.85
N GLU A 147 11.75 -14.53 -13.70
CA GLU A 147 12.83 -15.45 -14.06
C GLU A 147 13.64 -15.86 -12.82
N GLY A 148 13.69 -17.17 -12.56
CA GLY A 148 14.39 -17.72 -11.39
C GLY A 148 13.56 -17.84 -10.12
N SER A 149 12.30 -17.38 -10.11
CA SER A 149 11.38 -17.59 -8.99
C SER A 149 11.03 -19.07 -8.81
N THR A 150 10.94 -19.51 -7.55
CA THR A 150 10.40 -20.83 -7.20
C THR A 150 8.88 -20.84 -7.32
N ARG A 151 8.29 -22.03 -7.39
CA ARG A 151 6.83 -22.15 -7.45
C ARG A 151 6.13 -21.56 -6.22
N ALA A 152 6.72 -21.73 -5.03
CA ALA A 152 6.14 -21.18 -3.80
C ALA A 152 6.21 -19.64 -3.76
N GLU A 153 7.27 -19.05 -4.31
CA GLU A 153 7.37 -17.59 -4.47
C GLU A 153 6.33 -17.07 -5.46
N GLN A 154 6.14 -17.76 -6.59
CA GLN A 154 5.11 -17.42 -7.56
C GLN A 154 3.70 -17.52 -6.97
N ASP A 155 3.39 -18.62 -6.28
CA ASP A 155 2.11 -18.82 -5.61
C ASP A 155 1.85 -17.71 -4.56
N ALA A 156 2.89 -17.31 -3.82
CA ALA A 156 2.81 -16.22 -2.86
C ALA A 156 2.49 -14.89 -3.56
N VAL A 157 3.13 -14.58 -4.69
CA VAL A 157 2.88 -13.36 -5.48
C VAL A 157 1.43 -13.31 -5.98
N GLU A 158 0.90 -14.41 -6.52
CA GLU A 158 -0.49 -14.45 -6.99
C GLU A 158 -1.51 -14.32 -5.84
N ILE A 159 -1.28 -15.00 -4.71
CA ILE A 159 -2.13 -14.85 -3.52
C ILE A 159 -2.05 -13.42 -2.98
N SER A 160 -0.86 -12.81 -2.98
CA SER A 160 -0.63 -11.41 -2.56
C SER A 160 -1.53 -10.45 -3.32
N ALA A 161 -1.53 -10.53 -4.65
CA ALA A 161 -2.33 -9.67 -5.49
C ALA A 161 -3.83 -9.80 -5.21
N LEU A 162 -4.30 -11.03 -4.93
CA LEU A 162 -5.69 -11.29 -4.57
C LEU A 162 -6.06 -10.80 -3.16
N LEU A 163 -5.13 -10.82 -2.20
CA LEU A 163 -5.35 -10.25 -0.86
C LEU A 163 -5.43 -8.72 -0.89
N ASP A 164 -4.71 -8.10 -1.82
CA ASP A 164 -4.77 -6.67 -2.11
C ASP A 164 -6.04 -6.26 -2.86
N ALA A 165 -6.88 -7.18 -3.33
CA ALA A 165 -8.13 -6.84 -4.00
C ALA A 165 -9.04 -5.93 -3.14
N ASP A 166 -9.71 -4.98 -3.79
CA ASP A 166 -10.57 -4.00 -3.12
C ASP A 166 -11.83 -4.61 -2.49
N LEU A 167 -12.38 -5.65 -3.13
CA LEU A 167 -13.59 -6.33 -2.71
C LEU A 167 -13.32 -7.83 -2.60
N LYS A 168 -13.44 -8.36 -1.38
CA LYS A 168 -13.11 -9.77 -1.09
C LYS A 168 -14.30 -10.48 -0.45
N PRO A 169 -15.05 -11.33 -1.18
CA PRO A 169 -16.12 -12.12 -0.58
C PRO A 169 -15.54 -13.06 0.48
N SER A 170 -16.21 -13.20 1.63
CA SER A 170 -15.70 -13.93 2.80
C SER A 170 -15.27 -15.36 2.50
N LYS A 171 -15.99 -16.07 1.63
CA LYS A 171 -15.63 -17.42 1.18
C LYS A 171 -14.31 -17.45 0.41
N GLY A 172 -14.13 -16.50 -0.52
CA GLY A 172 -12.91 -16.36 -1.30
C GLY A 172 -11.73 -15.97 -0.41
N LEU A 173 -11.93 -15.01 0.48
CA LEU A 173 -10.92 -14.58 1.46
C LEU A 173 -10.45 -15.74 2.36
N ALA A 174 -11.37 -16.58 2.83
CA ALA A 174 -11.03 -17.79 3.58
C ALA A 174 -10.24 -18.80 2.73
N GLY A 175 -10.57 -18.93 1.44
CA GLY A 175 -9.82 -19.70 0.46
C GLY A 175 -8.38 -19.20 0.32
N LEU A 176 -8.18 -17.89 0.16
CA LEU A 176 -6.86 -17.25 0.07
C LEU A 176 -6.00 -17.53 1.29
N TYR A 177 -6.51 -17.27 2.50
CA TYR A 177 -5.73 -17.52 3.73
C TYR A 177 -5.39 -18.99 3.93
N ARG A 178 -6.29 -19.90 3.54
CA ARG A 178 -6.02 -21.35 3.61
C ARG A 178 -5.05 -21.80 2.53
N ALA A 179 -5.09 -21.22 1.34
CA ALA A 179 -4.10 -21.47 0.28
C ALA A 179 -2.73 -20.99 0.73
N LEU A 180 -2.66 -19.78 1.29
CA LEU A 180 -1.45 -19.20 1.86
C LEU A 180 -0.88 -20.14 2.93
N ALA A 181 -1.70 -20.64 3.86
CA ALA A 181 -1.26 -21.60 4.88
C ALA A 181 -0.72 -22.95 4.35
N THR A 182 -0.84 -23.24 3.05
CA THR A 182 -0.20 -24.41 2.42
C THR A 182 1.21 -24.13 1.91
N LEU A 183 1.60 -22.85 1.78
CA LEU A 183 2.92 -22.47 1.31
C LEU A 183 3.98 -22.71 2.40
N PRO A 184 5.19 -23.16 2.02
CA PRO A 184 6.30 -23.29 2.96
C PRO A 184 6.79 -21.91 3.44
N ASP A 185 7.48 -21.90 4.58
CA ASP A 185 8.28 -20.77 5.09
C ASP A 185 7.52 -19.47 5.43
N LEU A 186 6.19 -19.55 5.60
CA LEU A 186 5.40 -18.43 6.14
C LEU A 186 5.55 -18.30 7.65
N SER A 187 5.80 -17.09 8.11
CA SER A 187 5.94 -16.73 9.52
C SER A 187 4.76 -15.87 9.97
N LEU A 188 4.01 -16.37 10.95
CA LEU A 188 2.97 -15.62 11.65
C LEU A 188 3.53 -15.12 12.97
N VAL A 189 3.39 -13.83 13.25
CA VAL A 189 3.69 -13.30 14.59
C VAL A 189 2.58 -13.76 15.54
N ASP A 190 2.96 -14.46 16.61
CA ASP A 190 2.05 -15.11 17.57
C ASP A 190 1.28 -14.14 18.48
N HIS A 191 1.46 -12.84 18.29
CA HIS A 191 0.78 -11.78 19.00
C HIS A 191 0.46 -10.62 18.08
N LEU A 192 -0.56 -9.84 18.43
CA LEU A 192 -0.88 -8.62 17.71
C LEU A 192 0.24 -7.58 17.86
N VAL A 193 0.72 -7.08 16.74
CA VAL A 193 1.68 -5.97 16.68
C VAL A 193 0.93 -4.65 16.49
N LYS A 194 1.64 -3.52 16.58
CA LYS A 194 1.08 -2.20 16.30
C LYS A 194 1.54 -1.73 14.91
N ASP A 195 0.59 -1.31 14.08
CA ASP A 195 0.91 -0.62 12.82
C ASP A 195 1.40 0.83 13.08
N ALA A 196 1.73 1.55 12.00
CA ALA A 196 2.21 2.94 12.08
C ALA A 196 1.18 3.91 12.68
N THR A 197 -0.10 3.55 12.68
CA THR A 197 -1.21 4.33 13.25
C THR A 197 -1.50 3.96 14.71
N GLY A 198 -0.88 2.89 15.23
CA GLY A 198 -1.08 2.35 16.56
C GLY A 198 -2.23 1.32 16.67
N ARG A 199 -2.84 0.92 15.55
CA ARG A 199 -3.84 -0.16 15.49
C ARG A 199 -3.19 -1.51 15.78
N ARG A 200 -3.92 -2.39 16.46
CA ARG A 200 -3.46 -3.76 16.76
C ARG A 200 -3.81 -4.67 15.59
N VAL A 201 -2.80 -5.29 14.98
CA VAL A 201 -2.92 -6.06 13.74
C VAL A 201 -2.19 -7.37 13.84
N VAL A 202 -2.59 -8.35 13.04
CA VAL A 202 -1.85 -9.59 12.82
C VAL A 202 -0.72 -9.28 11.84
N ALA A 203 0.51 -9.71 12.15
CA ALA A 203 1.62 -9.61 11.22
C ALA A 203 1.93 -10.99 10.61
N LEU A 204 1.84 -11.08 9.29
CA LEU A 204 2.08 -12.29 8.51
C LEU A 204 3.17 -12.01 7.48
N SER A 205 4.20 -12.85 7.37
CA SER A 205 5.26 -12.62 6.39
C SER A 205 4.73 -12.64 4.95
N GLU A 206 5.25 -11.74 4.12
CA GLU A 206 4.97 -11.68 2.68
C GLU A 206 5.86 -12.71 1.97
N GLY A 207 5.32 -13.92 1.74
CA GLY A 207 6.06 -15.02 1.13
C GLY A 207 7.30 -15.44 1.93
N THR A 208 8.39 -15.73 1.23
CA THR A 208 9.70 -16.15 1.78
C THR A 208 10.57 -14.98 2.24
N ALA A 209 10.13 -13.73 2.04
CA ALA A 209 10.89 -12.54 2.42
C ALA A 209 10.90 -12.37 3.94
N ALA A 210 12.03 -12.71 4.57
CA ALA A 210 12.18 -12.73 6.03
C ALA A 210 11.99 -11.36 6.73
N ASP A 211 11.99 -10.25 5.98
CA ASP A 211 11.86 -8.89 6.49
C ASP A 211 10.58 -8.16 6.09
N ARG A 212 9.62 -8.78 5.39
CA ARG A 212 8.38 -8.11 4.95
C ARG A 212 7.14 -8.78 5.51
N TYR A 213 6.20 -7.98 6.01
CA TYR A 213 4.99 -8.45 6.68
C TYR A 213 3.75 -7.71 6.19
N TRP A 214 2.68 -8.43 5.90
CA TRP A 214 1.34 -7.88 5.87
C TRP A 214 0.82 -7.60 7.26
N LEU A 215 0.09 -6.49 7.37
CA LEU A 215 -0.62 -6.08 8.57
C LEU A 215 -2.10 -6.34 8.35
N ILE A 216 -2.64 -7.37 8.98
CA ILE A 216 -4.01 -7.84 8.75
C ILE A 216 -4.91 -7.39 9.90
N ASP A 217 -6.08 -6.86 9.58
CA ASP A 217 -7.13 -6.56 10.55
C ASP A 217 -7.63 -7.86 11.20
N PRO A 218 -7.57 -8.01 12.54
CA PRO A 218 -7.96 -9.25 13.20
C PRO A 218 -9.48 -9.51 13.17
N GLU A 219 -10.31 -8.52 12.84
CA GLU A 219 -11.76 -8.62 12.79
C GLU A 219 -12.26 -8.84 11.35
N THR A 220 -11.78 -8.04 10.39
CA THR A 220 -12.23 -8.13 8.99
C THR A 220 -11.36 -9.04 8.13
N TYR A 221 -10.15 -9.35 8.60
CA TYR A 221 -9.12 -10.07 7.84
C TYR A 221 -8.69 -9.35 6.55
N ASP A 222 -8.86 -8.02 6.47
CA ASP A 222 -8.31 -7.22 5.39
C ASP A 222 -6.83 -6.90 5.63
N VAL A 223 -6.06 -6.82 4.55
CA VAL A 223 -4.71 -6.26 4.58
C VAL A 223 -4.82 -4.74 4.73
N LEU A 224 -4.33 -4.24 5.86
CA LEU A 224 -4.27 -2.83 6.23
C LEU A 224 -2.93 -2.18 5.87
N GLY A 225 -2.01 -2.90 5.26
CA GLY A 225 -0.72 -2.39 4.81
C GLY A 225 0.41 -3.39 5.01
N THR A 226 1.63 -2.86 4.93
CA THR A 226 2.87 -3.64 4.97
C THR A 226 3.84 -3.04 5.99
N GLN A 227 4.73 -3.88 6.51
CA GLN A 227 5.79 -3.47 7.41
C GLN A 227 7.08 -4.17 7.04
N HIS A 228 8.17 -3.41 6.91
CA HIS A 228 9.49 -3.93 6.62
C HIS A 228 10.35 -3.86 7.89
N ILE A 229 10.89 -4.99 8.33
CA ILE A 229 11.64 -5.12 9.59
C ILE A 229 13.04 -5.63 9.33
N ARG A 230 14.07 -4.81 9.60
CA ARG A 230 15.47 -5.23 9.51
C ARG A 230 16.16 -5.09 10.85
N GLY A 231 16.79 -6.18 11.32
CA GLY A 231 17.47 -6.20 12.62
C GLY A 231 16.53 -5.88 13.79
N GLY A 232 15.29 -6.33 13.73
CA GLY A 232 14.26 -6.10 14.75
C GLY A 232 13.70 -4.67 14.79
N LYS A 233 14.01 -3.82 13.80
CA LYS A 233 13.48 -2.45 13.70
C LYS A 233 12.69 -2.27 12.42
N VAL A 234 11.59 -1.52 12.53
CA VAL A 234 10.82 -1.08 11.37
C VAL A 234 11.65 -0.10 10.56
N ILE A 235 11.90 -0.44 9.29
CA ILE A 235 12.69 0.38 8.37
C ILE A 235 11.84 0.96 7.22
N GLY A 236 10.60 0.48 7.07
CA GLY A 236 9.69 0.92 6.02
C GLY A 236 8.34 0.22 6.11
N GLY A 237 7.46 0.52 5.16
CA GLY A 237 6.11 -0.02 5.08
C GLY A 237 5.08 1.07 4.82
N ASN A 238 3.82 0.67 4.73
CA ASN A 238 2.68 1.56 4.59
C ASN A 238 1.54 1.12 5.52
N SER A 239 0.60 2.02 5.77
CA SER A 239 -0.64 1.69 6.48
C SER A 239 -1.79 2.37 5.77
N LEU A 240 -2.76 1.58 5.33
CA LEU A 240 -3.97 2.00 4.68
C LEU A 240 -4.84 2.73 5.71
N ILE A 241 -5.16 3.99 5.39
CA ILE A 241 -6.06 4.83 6.19
C ILE A 241 -7.51 4.58 5.77
N SER A 242 -7.78 4.59 4.45
CA SER A 242 -9.10 4.33 3.89
C SER A 242 -8.97 3.91 2.42
N ARG A 243 -9.89 3.05 1.98
CA ARG A 243 -10.05 2.62 0.58
C ARG A 243 -11.53 2.37 0.32
N ALA A 244 -11.98 2.70 -0.88
CA ALA A 244 -13.37 2.51 -1.27
C ALA A 244 -13.46 2.15 -2.76
N VAL A 245 -14.41 1.26 -3.08
CA VAL A 245 -14.87 1.02 -4.46
C VAL A 245 -16.19 1.74 -4.65
N VAL A 246 -16.29 2.46 -5.76
CA VAL A 246 -17.42 3.34 -6.05
C VAL A 246 -17.88 3.15 -7.49
N ASP A 247 -19.16 3.42 -7.76
CA ASP A 247 -19.70 3.40 -9.12
C ASP A 247 -19.14 4.56 -9.96
N LYS A 248 -18.92 5.72 -9.32
CA LYS A 248 -18.26 6.89 -9.90
C LYS A 248 -17.14 7.39 -8.99
N ALA A 249 -15.97 7.60 -9.57
CA ALA A 249 -14.81 8.10 -8.85
C ALA A 249 -15.12 9.47 -8.22
N GLY A 250 -15.05 9.55 -6.88
CA GLY A 250 -15.33 10.78 -6.12
C GLY A 250 -16.72 10.92 -5.50
N GLU A 251 -17.63 9.97 -5.72
CA GLU A 251 -18.94 9.92 -5.07
C GLU A 251 -18.85 9.14 -3.73
N ARG A 252 -19.15 9.79 -2.59
CA ARG A 252 -19.38 9.10 -1.30
C ARG A 252 -20.87 8.93 -1.11
N ASP A 253 -21.29 7.75 -0.65
CA ASP A 253 -22.61 7.55 -0.04
C ASP A 253 -22.68 8.18 1.36
#